data_AF-A0A453KRJ1-F1
#
_entry.id   AF-A0A453KRJ1-F1
#
_cell.length_a   1.000
_cell.length_b   1.000
_cell.length_c   1.000
_cell.angle_alpha   90.00
_cell.angle_beta   90.00
_cell.angle_gamma   90.00
#
_symmetry.space_group_name_H-M   'P 1'
#
loop_
_entity.id
_entity.type
_entity.pdbx_description
1 polymer ?
#
loop_
_entity_poly.entity_id
_entity_poly.type
_entity_poly.pdbx_seq_one_letter_code
_entity_poly.pdbx_strand_id
1 'polypeptide(L)'
;GIEPWTFVQKLGEAVFIPAGCPHQVRNLKSCTKIAIDFVSPENVQECVKLTQQFRVLPKNHRAKEDKLEVKKMIIYAVDHAVEILKEHWHSSPLAC
;
A
#
# COMPACT_ATOMS: atom_id res chain seq x y z
N GLY A 1 12.08 25.74 -2.83
CA GLY A 1 10.85 25.53 -3.61
C GLY A 1 10.50 24.05 -3.60
N ILE A 2 9.56 23.59 -4.43
CA ILE A 2 9.34 22.15 -4.70
C ILE A 2 10.25 21.76 -5.86
N GLU A 3 10.98 20.65 -5.73
CA GLU A 3 11.89 20.14 -6.76
C GLU A 3 11.31 18.84 -7.38
N PRO A 4 10.87 18.87 -8.64
CA PRO A 4 10.33 17.68 -9.30
C PRO A 4 11.43 16.77 -9.85
N TRP A 5 11.17 15.46 -9.83
CA TRP A 5 11.99 14.45 -10.50
C TRP A 5 11.25 13.89 -11.71
N THR A 6 11.96 13.71 -12.83
CA THR A 6 11.39 13.17 -14.07
C THR A 6 12.28 12.07 -14.63
N PHE A 7 11.67 10.98 -15.10
CA PHE A 7 12.33 9.88 -15.79
C PHE A 7 11.41 9.32 -16.88
N VAL A 8 11.98 8.55 -17.82
CA VAL A 8 11.24 7.89 -18.89
C VAL A 8 11.16 6.40 -18.61
N GLN A 9 9.95 5.87 -18.48
CA GLN A 9 9.69 4.43 -18.45
C GLN A 9 9.72 3.86 -19.88
N LYS A 10 10.50 2.80 -20.10
CA LYS A 10 10.60 2.04 -21.35
C LYS A 10 9.81 0.73 -21.29
N LEU A 11 9.61 0.10 -22.45
CA LEU A 11 8.94 -1.21 -22.53
C LEU A 11 9.71 -2.24 -21.68
N GLY A 12 8.97 -2.97 -20.83
CA GLY A 12 9.52 -3.99 -19.94
C GLY A 12 10.01 -3.46 -18.59
N GLU A 13 10.06 -2.14 -18.37
CA GLU A 13 10.44 -1.57 -17.08
C GLU A 13 9.26 -1.54 -16.11
N ALA A 14 9.53 -1.91 -14.86
CA ALA A 14 8.64 -1.70 -13.72
C ALA A 14 9.02 -0.40 -13.00
N VAL A 15 8.01 0.34 -12.55
CA VAL A 15 8.19 1.58 -11.80
C VAL A 15 7.53 1.40 -10.44
N PHE A 16 8.30 1.58 -9.38
CA PHE A 16 7.80 1.57 -8.01
C PHE A 16 7.58 3.01 -7.55
N ILE A 17 6.34 3.31 -7.16
CA ILE A 17 5.97 4.61 -6.59
C ILE A 17 5.68 4.41 -5.10
N PRO A 18 6.45 5.02 -4.19
CA PRO A 18 6.22 4.89 -2.75
C PRO A 18 4.88 5.47 -2.30
N ALA A 19 4.37 4.95 -1.18
CA ALA A 19 3.17 5.49 -0.54
C ALA A 19 3.32 7.00 -0.27
N GLY A 20 2.28 7.76 -0.62
CA GLY A 20 2.25 9.21 -0.39
C GLY A 20 3.01 10.04 -1.42
N CYS A 21 3.71 9.43 -2.38
CA CYS A 21 4.44 10.15 -3.43
C CYS A 21 3.48 10.71 -4.51
N PRO A 22 3.28 12.04 -4.60
CA PRO A 22 2.48 12.62 -5.67
C PRO A 22 3.23 12.46 -7.00
N HIS A 23 2.55 11.92 -8.01
CA HIS A 23 3.16 11.69 -9.31
C HIS A 23 2.18 11.98 -10.44
N GLN A 24 2.72 12.32 -11.60
CA GLN A 24 1.97 12.55 -12.83
C GLN A 24 2.60 11.73 -13.95
N VAL A 25 1.75 11.17 -14.81
CA VAL A 25 2.20 10.35 -15.95
C VAL A 25 1.72 10.97 -17.26
N ARG A 26 2.62 11.05 -18.24
CA ARG A 26 2.32 11.45 -19.61
C ARG A 26 2.80 10.35 -20.57
N ASN A 27 1.90 9.89 -21.44
CA ASN A 27 2.26 8.96 -22.50
C ASN A 27 2.96 9.72 -23.63
N LEU A 28 4.21 9.36 -23.94
CA LEU A 28 4.99 9.98 -25.04
C LEU A 28 4.72 9.32 -26.40
N LYS A 29 4.20 8.09 -26.38
CA LYS A 29 3.76 7.29 -27.53
C LYS A 29 2.50 6.51 -27.12
N SER A 30 1.87 5.81 -28.06
CA SER A 30 0.81 4.84 -27.72
C SER A 30 1.38 3.74 -26.83
N CYS A 31 0.81 3.55 -25.64
CA CYS A 31 1.30 2.62 -24.63
C CYS A 31 0.13 1.96 -23.89
N THR A 32 0.28 0.68 -23.55
CA THR A 32 -0.57 -0.04 -22.61
C THR A 32 0.24 -0.30 -21.35
N LYS A 33 -0.33 -0.01 -20.18
CA LYS A 33 0.31 -0.24 -18.88
C LYS A 33 -0.63 -0.99 -17.95
N ILE A 34 -0.05 -1.82 -17.09
CA ILE A 34 -0.73 -2.45 -15.96
C ILE A 34 -0.19 -1.79 -14.70
N ALA A 35 -1.07 -1.41 -13.79
CA ALA A 35 -0.72 -0.86 -12.49
C ALA A 35 -1.44 -1.65 -11.41
N ILE A 36 -0.72 -1.93 -10.33
CA ILE A 36 -1.26 -2.55 -9.13
C ILE A 36 -0.82 -1.72 -7.93
N ASP A 37 -1.75 -1.42 -7.06
CA ASP A 37 -1.49 -0.81 -5.77
C ASP A 37 -1.36 -1.92 -4.72
N PHE A 38 -0.36 -1.83 -3.86
CA PHE A 38 -0.15 -2.78 -2.76
C PHE A 38 0.31 -2.05 -1.49
N VAL A 39 0.15 -2.71 -0.34
CA VAL A 39 0.62 -2.22 0.96
C VAL A 39 1.79 -3.08 1.40
N SER A 40 2.98 -2.49 1.51
CA SER A 40 4.14 -3.17 2.09
C SER A 40 4.16 -2.99 3.62
N PRO A 41 4.67 -3.97 4.40
CA PRO A 41 4.78 -3.85 5.85
C PRO A 41 5.49 -2.56 6.31
N GLU A 42 6.55 -2.17 5.61
CA GLU A 42 7.38 -0.98 5.90
C GLU A 42 6.61 0.32 5.75
N ASN A 43 5.56 0.34 4.93
CA ASN A 43 4.77 1.53 4.61
C ASN A 43 3.38 1.55 5.25
N VAL A 44 3.01 0.53 6.05
CA VAL A 44 1.67 0.42 6.67
C VAL A 44 1.30 1.70 7.43
N GLN A 45 2.23 2.27 8.20
CA GLN A 45 1.97 3.48 8.96
C GLN A 45 1.62 4.67 8.05
N GLU A 46 2.32 4.81 6.92
CA GLU A 46 2.07 5.89 5.97
C GLU A 46 0.73 5.70 5.24
N CYS A 47 0.43 4.46 4.84
CA CYS A 47 -0.86 4.09 4.27
C CYS A 47 -2.02 4.42 5.23
N VAL A 48 -1.89 4.14 6.53
CA VAL A 48 -2.91 4.48 7.54
C VAL A 48 -3.11 6.00 7.66
N LYS A 49 -2.02 6.79 7.66
CA LYS A 49 -2.12 8.26 7.69
C LYS A 49 -2.84 8.80 6.45
N LEU A 50 -2.49 8.32 5.26
CA LEU A 50 -3.13 8.73 4.01
C LEU A 50 -4.63 8.39 4.02
N THR A 51 -5.01 7.20 4.49
CA THR A 51 -6.43 6.83 4.67
C THR A 51 -7.14 7.82 5.60
N GLN A 52 -6.50 8.31 6.67
CA GLN A 52 -7.08 9.31 7.57
C GLN A 52 -7.25 10.68 6.88
N GLN A 53 -6.26 11.11 6.09
CA GLN A 53 -6.33 12.34 5.31
C GLN A 53 -7.43 12.30 4.26
N PHE A 54 -7.68 11.15 3.62
CA PHE A 54 -8.75 11.02 2.64
C PHE A 54 -10.15 11.03 3.27
N ARG A 55 -10.30 10.62 4.54
CA ARG A 55 -11.60 10.64 5.23
C ARG A 55 -12.19 12.04 5.38
N VAL A 56 -11.36 13.07 5.48
CA VAL A 56 -11.81 14.47 5.60
C VAL A 56 -12.25 15.08 4.26
N LEU A 57 -12.02 14.40 3.14
CA LEU A 57 -12.46 14.87 1.83
C LEU A 57 -14.00 14.88 1.73
N PRO A 58 -14.59 15.66 0.79
CA PRO A 58 -16.02 15.66 0.56
C PRO A 58 -16.57 14.27 0.23
N LYS A 59 -17.84 14.00 0.56
CA LYS A 59 -18.48 12.66 0.40
C LYS A 59 -18.33 12.08 -1.03
N ASN A 60 -18.36 12.93 -2.05
CA ASN A 60 -18.32 12.50 -3.46
C ASN A 60 -16.92 12.62 -4.08
N HIS A 61 -15.88 12.83 -3.27
CA HIS A 61 -14.53 12.95 -3.79
C HIS A 61 -13.97 11.58 -4.15
N ARG A 62 -13.50 11.39 -5.40
CA ARG A 62 -12.98 10.10 -5.91
C ARG A 62 -11.90 9.46 -5.04
N ALA A 63 -11.05 10.27 -4.41
CA ALA A 63 -9.97 9.78 -3.54
C ALA A 63 -10.43 9.40 -2.12
N LYS A 64 -11.70 9.63 -1.75
CA LYS A 64 -12.23 9.31 -0.42
C LYS A 64 -12.51 7.81 -0.22
N GLU A 65 -12.71 7.09 -1.32
CA GLU A 65 -12.96 5.65 -1.31
C GLU A 65 -11.74 4.91 -0.74
N ASP A 66 -11.97 4.02 0.23
CA ASP A 66 -10.94 3.16 0.83
C ASP A 66 -10.66 1.98 -0.11
N LYS A 67 -9.85 2.20 -1.15
CA LYS A 67 -9.62 1.19 -2.19
C LYS A 67 -8.75 0.03 -1.73
N LEU A 68 -7.85 0.28 -0.78
CA LEU A 68 -6.87 -0.70 -0.33
C LEU A 68 -7.31 -1.42 0.95
N GLU A 69 -8.27 -0.86 1.69
CA GLU A 69 -8.79 -1.47 2.92
C GLU A 69 -7.66 -1.79 3.92
N VAL A 70 -6.71 -0.86 4.09
CA VAL A 70 -5.45 -1.06 4.83
C VAL A 70 -5.71 -1.60 6.25
N LYS A 71 -6.76 -1.12 6.90
CA LYS A 71 -7.16 -1.59 8.24
C LYS A 71 -7.55 -3.06 8.26
N LYS A 72 -8.25 -3.51 7.23
CA LYS A 72 -8.62 -4.92 7.07
C LYS A 72 -7.37 -5.78 6.91
N MET A 73 -6.43 -5.34 6.07
CA MET A 73 -5.14 -6.03 5.90
C MET A 73 -4.37 -6.15 7.23
N ILE A 74 -4.33 -5.10 8.05
CA ILE A 74 -3.69 -5.12 9.37
C ILE A 74 -4.35 -6.14 10.29
N ILE A 75 -5.69 -6.18 10.34
CA ILE A 75 -6.42 -7.14 11.18
C ILE A 75 -6.09 -8.58 10.79
N TYR A 76 -6.11 -8.90 9.49
CA TYR A 76 -5.75 -10.25 9.02
C TYR A 76 -4.27 -10.58 9.27
N ALA A 77 -3.37 -9.62 9.14
CA ALA A 77 -1.96 -9.84 9.44
C ALA A 77 -1.72 -10.16 10.93
N VAL A 78 -2.43 -9.46 11.83
CA VAL A 78 -2.37 -9.73 13.28
C VAL A 78 -3.00 -11.07 13.62
N ASP A 79 -4.17 -11.38 13.06
CA ASP A 79 -4.85 -12.66 13.24
C ASP A 79 -3.93 -13.83 12.84
N HIS A 80 -3.31 -13.72 11.65
CA HIS A 80 -2.36 -14.72 11.17
C HIS A 80 -1.13 -14.87 12.07
N ALA A 81 -0.57 -13.76 12.57
CA ALA A 81 0.56 -13.80 13.49
C ALA A 81 0.20 -14.47 14.83
N VAL A 82 -1.02 -14.23 15.34
CA VAL A 82 -1.52 -14.88 16.56
C VAL A 82 -1.66 -16.38 16.38
N GLU A 83 -2.19 -16.85 15.24
CA GLU A 83 -2.30 -18.29 14.96
C GLU A 83 -0.93 -18.96 14.87
N ILE A 84 0.03 -18.34 14.18
CA ILE A 84 1.42 -18.85 14.12
C ILE A 84 2.01 -19.00 15.53
N LEU A 85 1.79 -18.02 16.41
CA LEU A 85 2.31 -18.05 17.77
C LEU A 85 1.64 -19.16 18.62
N LYS A 86 0.33 -19.38 18.45
CA LYS A 86 -0.38 -20.49 19.12
C LYS A 86 0.16 -21.85 18.67
N GLU A 87 0.32 -22.05 17.36
CA GLU A 87 0.85 -23.29 16.80
C GLU A 87 2.26 -23.59 17.33
N HIS A 88 3.13 -22.57 17.38
CA HIS A 88 4.47 -22.70 17.94
C HIS A 88 4.43 -22.98 19.44
N TRP A 89 3.54 -22.33 20.19
CA TRP A 89 3.38 -22.57 21.63
C TRP A 89 2.96 -24.01 21.92
N HIS A 90 1.96 -24.52 21.20
CA HIS A 90 1.47 -25.89 21.37
C HIS A 90 2.45 -26.97 20.89
N SER A 91 3.36 -26.61 19.97
CA SER A 91 4.43 -27.50 19.50
C SER A 91 5.69 -27.43 20.36
N SER A 92 5.74 -26.53 21.34
CA SER A 92 6.92 -26.32 22.17
C SER A 92 7.04 -27.40 23.25
N PRO A 93 8.20 -28.07 23.41
CA PRO A 93 8.41 -29.08 24.45
C PRO A 93 8.40 -28.53 25.88
N LEU A 94 8.24 -27.20 26.03
CA LEU A 94 8.09 -26.49 27.32
C LEU A 94 6.62 -26.18 27.66
N ALA A 95 5.66 -26.52 26.80
CA ALA A 95 4.25 -26.46 27.14
C ALA A 95 3.95 -27.62 28.11
N CYS A 96 3.75 -27.31 29.40
CA CYS A 96 3.28 -28.26 30.41
C CYS A 96 1.97 -28.96 29.99
#